data_AF-Q15EX8-F1
#
_entry.id   AF-Q15EX8-F1
#
_cell.length_a   1.000
_cell.length_b   1.000
_cell.length_c   1.000
_cell.angle_alpha   90.00
_cell.angle_beta   90.00
_cell.angle_gamma   90.00
#
_symmetry.space_group_name_H-M   'P 1'
#
loop_
_entity.id
_entity.type
_entity.pdbx_description
1 polymer ?
#
loop_
_entity_poly.entity_id
_entity_poly.type
_entity_poly.pdbx_seq_one_letter_code
_entity_poly.pdbx_strand_id
1 'polypeptide(L)'
;MIIKMLMSTDSIEKRLKEINLEVLKFPHSSQKSKEIEDEIKQLKGKKLNIETEQKKNEILKKAQDKFYNLKGTVREYNKEIAEKNNKLQEIEKALEDLDSQEPVVNPVIEGFEKAIEILKIKKEEVQKKINSHREELTRKREEFDKFLKMKAEQEAYEKRKKAILDKIIQLEERKAAFVAEQNNCDASKFDSVVYALSKFKGAKEGNISFPLDLVLSLTKFKVKIPSQTAQIQTAISDLESKKAEFLKNMTSRTKELEKKICDVDDLIQAERETMASIPVVEMTLPPYFNKTRK
;
A
#
# COMPACT_ATOMS: atom_id res chain seq x y z
N MET A 1 103.52 13.46 61.30
CA MET A 1 103.04 14.82 61.63
C MET A 1 102.70 14.85 63.10
N ILE A 2 103.34 15.74 63.87
CA ILE A 2 103.39 15.76 65.34
C ILE A 2 101.99 15.77 65.93
N ILE A 3 101.66 14.73 66.71
CA ILE A 3 100.49 14.70 67.58
C ILE A 3 100.74 15.75 68.66
N LYS A 4 100.32 16.98 68.41
CA LYS A 4 100.21 18.04 69.41
C LYS A 4 99.23 17.48 70.45
N MET A 5 99.72 17.08 71.62
CA MET A 5 98.89 16.55 72.72
C MET A 5 97.73 17.53 72.96
N LEU A 6 96.54 17.16 72.48
CA LEU A 6 95.31 17.89 72.74
C LEU A 6 95.02 17.74 74.22
N MET A 7 95.22 18.80 74.99
CA MET A 7 94.74 18.86 76.37
C MET A 7 93.21 18.71 76.36
N SER A 8 92.65 17.88 77.24
CA SER A 8 91.21 17.82 77.46
C SER A 8 90.75 19.04 78.24
N THR A 9 89.46 19.38 78.16
CA THR A 9 88.86 20.41 79.03
C THR A 9 89.17 20.14 80.49
N ASP A 10 89.12 18.87 80.91
CA ASP A 10 89.42 18.43 82.27
C ASP A 10 90.90 18.64 82.64
N SER A 11 91.82 18.41 81.70
CA SER A 11 93.25 18.65 81.96
C SER A 11 93.60 20.14 81.96
N ILE A 12 92.91 20.95 81.15
CA ILE A 12 92.99 22.42 81.21
C ILE A 12 92.44 22.95 82.55
N GLU A 13 91.32 22.41 83.04
CA GLU A 13 90.75 22.81 84.33
C GLU A 13 91.64 22.42 85.52
N LYS A 14 92.24 21.23 85.49
CA LYS A 14 93.23 20.83 86.50
C LYS A 14 94.42 21.77 86.50
N ARG A 15 94.95 22.13 85.31
CA ARG A 15 96.08 23.06 85.19
C ARG A 15 95.74 24.47 85.66
N LEU A 16 94.55 24.98 85.34
CA LEU A 16 94.08 26.28 85.85
C LEU A 16 93.94 26.28 87.39
N LYS A 17 93.48 25.16 87.99
CA LYS A 17 93.41 25.00 89.45
C LYS A 17 94.80 24.95 90.09
N GLU A 18 95.75 24.26 89.46
CA GLU A 18 97.16 24.22 89.90
C GLU A 18 97.80 25.61 89.85
N ILE A 19 97.64 26.34 88.74
CA ILE A 19 98.14 27.71 88.59
C ILE A 19 97.53 28.62 89.66
N ASN A 20 96.22 28.54 89.92
CA ASN A 20 95.57 29.32 90.97
C ASN A 20 96.13 29.01 92.36
N LEU A 21 96.42 27.74 92.66
CA LEU A 21 97.06 27.33 93.92
C LEU A 21 98.51 27.82 94.02
N GLU A 22 99.25 27.83 92.91
CA GLU A 22 100.62 28.31 92.86
C GLU A 22 100.71 29.84 93.05
N VAL A 23 99.77 30.59 92.46
CA VAL A 23 99.63 32.05 92.66
C VAL A 23 99.30 32.40 94.10
N LEU A 24 98.48 31.59 94.79
CA LEU A 24 98.09 31.85 96.19
C LEU A 24 99.19 31.51 97.21
N LYS A 25 100.04 30.53 96.93
CA LYS A 25 101.01 30.00 97.92
C LYS A 25 102.32 30.76 98.01
N PHE A 26 102.72 31.49 96.97
CA PHE A 26 104.04 32.13 96.90
C PHE A 26 103.95 33.55 96.32
N PRO A 27 104.67 34.54 96.87
CA PRO A 27 104.81 35.84 96.22
C PRO A 27 105.65 35.69 94.94
N HIS A 28 105.08 36.07 93.80
CA HIS A 28 105.74 35.96 92.49
C HIS A 28 106.33 37.30 92.06
N SER A 29 107.44 37.27 91.30
CA SER A 29 107.99 38.47 90.66
C SER A 29 107.08 38.95 89.52
N SER A 30 107.15 40.23 89.17
CA SER A 30 106.30 40.81 88.10
C SER A 30 106.43 40.09 86.75
N GLN A 31 107.61 39.50 86.46
CA GLN A 31 107.84 38.75 85.23
C GLN A 31 107.13 37.39 85.26
N LYS A 32 107.21 36.67 86.39
CA LYS A 32 106.53 35.38 86.57
C LYS A 32 105.00 35.55 86.61
N SER A 33 104.50 36.67 87.14
CA SER A 33 103.06 37.00 87.09
C SER A 33 102.54 37.20 85.66
N LYS A 34 103.32 37.86 84.77
CA LYS A 34 102.94 38.01 83.36
C LYS A 34 102.91 36.68 82.62
N GLU A 35 103.90 35.82 82.86
CA GLU A 35 103.94 34.47 82.28
C GLU A 35 102.72 33.63 82.69
N ILE A 36 102.35 33.69 83.97
CA ILE A 36 101.14 33.03 84.49
C ILE A 36 99.87 33.59 83.85
N GLU A 37 99.77 34.91 83.68
CA GLU A 37 98.62 35.56 83.05
C GLU A 37 98.46 35.15 81.58
N ASP A 38 99.58 35.10 80.84
CA ASP A 38 99.61 34.61 79.47
C ASP A 38 99.26 33.11 79.38
N GLU A 39 99.74 32.28 80.31
CA GLU A 39 99.37 30.86 80.38
C GLU A 39 97.86 30.70 80.63
N ILE A 40 97.28 31.45 81.57
CA ILE A 40 95.83 31.43 81.84
C ILE A 40 95.03 31.86 80.61
N LYS A 41 95.45 32.93 79.92
CA LYS A 41 94.77 33.43 78.72
C LYS A 41 94.83 32.40 77.59
N GLN A 42 95.97 31.76 77.38
CA GLN A 42 96.12 30.67 76.41
C GLN A 42 95.28 29.45 76.78
N LEU A 43 95.24 29.05 78.05
CA LEU A 43 94.44 27.91 78.52
C LEU A 43 92.94 28.16 78.37
N LYS A 44 92.46 29.37 78.71
CA LYS A 44 91.06 29.78 78.48
C LYS A 44 90.71 29.79 76.99
N GLY A 45 91.59 30.32 76.13
CA GLY A 45 91.41 30.31 74.68
C GLY A 45 91.34 28.89 74.10
N LYS A 46 92.21 27.99 74.57
CA LYS A 46 92.19 26.57 74.18
C LYS A 46 90.90 25.88 74.63
N LYS A 47 90.42 26.14 75.85
CA LYS A 47 89.16 25.58 76.37
C LYS A 47 87.97 25.98 75.49
N LEU A 48 87.82 27.27 75.19
CA LEU A 48 86.74 27.77 74.35
C LEU A 48 86.75 27.16 72.95
N ASN A 49 87.94 26.99 72.36
CA ASN A 49 88.08 26.35 71.06
C ASN A 49 87.66 24.88 71.08
N ILE A 50 88.03 24.12 72.13
CA ILE A 50 87.62 22.71 72.27
C ILE A 50 86.11 22.60 72.42
N GLU A 51 85.49 23.43 73.27
CA GLU A 51 84.02 23.44 73.44
C GLU A 51 83.29 23.79 72.13
N THR A 52 83.84 24.72 71.34
CA THR A 52 83.29 25.09 70.03
C THR A 52 83.39 23.95 69.03
N GLU A 53 84.54 23.27 68.97
CA GLU A 53 84.74 22.11 68.09
C GLU A 53 83.88 20.90 68.53
N GLN A 54 83.65 20.71 69.83
CA GLN A 54 82.70 19.71 70.32
C GLN A 54 81.27 19.99 69.84
N LYS A 55 80.78 21.23 69.94
CA LYS A 55 79.47 21.62 69.41
C LYS A 55 79.36 21.40 67.89
N LYS A 56 80.40 21.75 67.13
CA LYS A 56 80.45 21.46 65.68
C LYS A 56 80.40 19.96 65.39
N ASN A 57 81.13 19.15 66.17
CA ASN A 57 81.13 17.69 66.02
C ASN A 57 79.77 17.08 66.34
N GLU A 58 79.05 17.57 67.36
CA GLU A 58 77.68 17.16 67.64
C GLU A 58 76.72 17.49 66.49
N ILE A 59 76.84 18.69 65.90
CA ILE A 59 76.05 19.07 64.72
C ILE A 59 76.37 18.16 63.54
N LEU A 60 77.65 17.83 63.34
CA LEU A 60 78.11 16.96 62.25
C LEU A 60 77.57 15.53 62.44
N LYS A 61 77.58 14.99 63.66
CA LYS A 61 76.94 13.70 63.98
C LYS A 61 75.44 13.72 63.66
N LYS A 62 74.71 14.75 64.11
CA LYS A 62 73.27 14.88 63.79
C LYS A 62 73.01 14.99 62.28
N ALA A 63 73.87 15.68 61.55
CA ALA A 63 73.76 15.78 60.08
C ALA A 63 74.07 14.44 59.40
N GLN A 64 75.05 13.70 59.91
CA GLN A 64 75.41 12.36 59.44
C GLN A 64 74.26 11.36 59.68
N ASP A 65 73.63 11.38 60.85
CA ASP A 65 72.46 10.55 61.15
C ASP A 65 71.28 10.86 60.21
N LYS A 66 71.00 12.16 59.98
CA LYS A 66 69.99 12.58 59.00
C LYS A 66 70.31 12.10 57.58
N PHE A 67 71.58 12.16 57.18
CA PHE A 67 72.01 11.68 55.87
C PHE A 67 71.79 10.17 55.71
N TYR A 68 72.13 9.37 56.73
CA TYR A 68 71.89 7.93 56.68
C TYR A 68 70.40 7.59 56.63
N ASN A 69 69.57 8.30 57.39
CA ASN A 69 68.11 8.13 57.34
C ASN A 69 67.55 8.48 55.95
N LEU A 70 67.94 9.62 55.38
CA LEU A 70 67.52 10.02 54.03
C LEU A 70 68.00 9.03 52.96
N LYS A 71 69.21 8.50 53.11
CA LYS A 71 69.73 7.47 52.20
C LYS A 71 68.91 6.18 52.31
N GLY A 72 68.42 5.84 53.50
CA GLY A 72 67.48 4.74 53.72
C GLY A 72 66.15 4.95 52.98
N THR A 73 65.51 6.10 53.20
CA THR A 73 64.22 6.42 52.56
C THR A 73 64.32 6.47 51.03
N VAL A 74 65.43 6.98 50.47
CA VAL A 74 65.65 6.97 49.01
C VAL A 74 65.73 5.54 48.47
N ARG A 75 66.35 4.60 49.21
CA ARG A 75 66.40 3.20 48.78
C ARG A 75 65.03 2.54 48.82
N GLU A 76 64.19 2.88 49.80
CA GLU A 76 62.82 2.39 49.89
C GLU A 76 61.96 2.90 48.72
N TYR A 77 61.99 4.20 48.44
CA TYR A 77 61.28 4.76 47.28
C TYR A 77 61.74 4.16 45.96
N ASN A 78 63.05 3.91 45.78
CA ASN A 78 63.54 3.25 44.57
C ASN A 78 63.01 1.81 44.43
N LYS A 79 62.81 1.08 45.53
CA LYS A 79 62.18 -0.24 45.49
C LYS A 79 60.71 -0.14 45.10
N GLU A 80 59.95 0.78 45.70
CA GLU A 80 58.54 1.00 45.37
C GLU A 80 58.34 1.41 43.91
N ILE A 81 59.22 2.26 43.36
CA ILE A 81 59.20 2.65 41.95
C ILE A 81 59.42 1.43 41.06
N ALA A 82 60.40 0.58 41.38
CA ALA A 82 60.67 -0.63 40.61
C ALA A 82 59.46 -1.59 40.62
N GLU A 83 58.83 -1.80 41.78
CA GLU A 83 57.63 -2.64 41.90
C GLU A 83 56.45 -2.08 41.09
N LYS A 84 56.23 -0.76 41.12
CA LYS A 84 55.17 -0.13 40.32
C LYS A 84 55.44 -0.22 38.83
N ASN A 85 56.69 -0.06 38.39
CA ASN A 85 57.05 -0.20 36.98
C ASN A 85 56.82 -1.62 36.47
N ASN A 86 57.12 -2.64 37.27
CA ASN A 86 56.84 -4.04 36.90
C ASN A 86 55.33 -4.28 36.71
N LYS A 87 54.49 -3.77 37.62
CA LYS A 87 53.02 -3.87 37.48
C LYS A 87 52.50 -3.13 36.25
N LEU A 88 53.11 -1.99 35.92
CA LEU A 88 52.73 -1.22 34.74
C LEU A 88 53.04 -2.02 33.46
N GLN A 89 54.21 -2.66 33.38
CA GLN A 89 54.56 -3.55 32.28
C GLN A 89 53.61 -4.76 32.16
N GLU A 90 53.19 -5.35 33.29
CA GLU A 90 52.19 -6.42 33.28
C GLU A 90 50.84 -5.96 32.70
N ILE A 91 50.40 -4.75 33.07
CA ILE A 91 49.15 -4.16 32.56
C ILE A 91 49.26 -3.83 31.07
N GLU A 92 50.37 -3.22 30.64
CA GLU A 92 50.62 -2.92 29.22
C GLU A 92 50.56 -4.18 28.38
N LYS A 93 51.20 -5.26 28.83
CA LYS A 93 51.16 -6.55 28.15
C LYS A 93 49.73 -7.13 28.10
N ALA A 94 48.97 -7.02 29.19
CA ALA A 94 47.58 -7.49 29.21
C ALA A 94 46.68 -6.69 28.26
N LEU A 95 46.96 -5.40 28.03
CA LEU A 95 46.25 -4.59 27.04
C LEU A 95 46.64 -4.98 25.61
N GLU A 96 47.93 -5.22 25.34
CA GLU A 96 48.37 -5.74 24.03
C GLU A 96 47.77 -7.11 23.71
N ASP A 97 47.63 -7.99 24.70
CA ASP A 97 46.99 -9.31 24.55
C ASP A 97 45.47 -9.21 24.29
N LEU A 98 44.83 -8.12 24.70
CA LEU A 98 43.42 -7.83 24.41
C LEU A 98 43.23 -7.20 23.02
N ASP A 99 44.09 -6.26 22.64
CA ASP A 99 44.03 -5.59 21.33
C ASP A 99 44.43 -6.51 20.17
N SER A 100 45.24 -7.54 20.44
CA SER A 100 45.64 -8.56 19.44
C SER A 100 44.61 -9.67 19.24
N GLN A 101 43.55 -9.73 20.05
CA GLN A 101 42.42 -10.61 19.80
C GLN A 101 41.50 -9.96 18.76
N GLU A 102 41.28 -10.62 17.62
CA GLU A 102 40.28 -10.18 16.65
C GLU A 102 38.93 -9.96 17.36
N PRO A 103 38.19 -8.90 17.04
CA PRO A 103 36.89 -8.64 17.65
C PRO A 103 35.97 -9.81 17.38
N VAL A 104 35.77 -10.67 18.38
CA VAL A 104 34.86 -11.81 18.30
C VAL A 104 33.45 -11.26 18.25
N VAL A 105 32.91 -11.11 17.04
CA VAL A 105 31.49 -10.78 16.85
C VAL A 105 30.69 -11.90 17.51
N ASN A 106 29.78 -11.52 18.41
CA ASN A 106 28.98 -12.49 19.15
C ASN A 106 28.16 -13.32 18.14
N PRO A 107 28.24 -14.67 18.12
CA PRO A 107 27.52 -15.52 17.18
C PRO A 107 26.00 -15.29 17.15
N VAL A 108 25.44 -14.81 18.27
CA VAL A 108 24.02 -14.42 18.36
C VAL A 108 23.71 -13.21 17.48
N ILE A 109 24.62 -12.23 17.41
CA ILE A 109 24.49 -11.03 16.57
C ILE A 109 24.52 -11.44 15.09
N GLU A 110 25.48 -12.28 14.68
CA GLU A 110 25.53 -12.79 13.30
C GLU A 110 24.25 -13.56 12.94
N GLY A 111 23.70 -14.33 13.89
CA GLY A 111 22.44 -15.03 13.73
C GLY A 111 21.27 -14.08 13.47
N PHE A 112 21.19 -12.99 14.22
CA PHE A 112 20.18 -11.95 14.02
C PHE A 112 20.37 -11.19 12.71
N GLU A 113 21.59 -10.85 12.32
CA GLU A 113 21.88 -10.19 11.04
C GLU A 113 21.43 -11.03 9.85
N LYS A 114 21.73 -12.34 9.86
CA LYS A 114 21.24 -13.28 8.83
C LYS A 114 19.71 -13.36 8.81
N ALA A 115 19.06 -13.39 9.98
CA ALA A 115 17.60 -13.43 10.07
C ALA A 115 16.95 -12.14 9.52
N ILE A 116 17.53 -10.97 9.84
CA ILE A 116 17.09 -9.67 9.34
C ILE A 116 17.17 -9.65 7.82
N GLU A 117 18.27 -10.14 7.23
CA GLU A 117 18.45 -10.14 5.79
C GLU A 117 17.44 -11.04 5.08
N ILE A 118 17.19 -12.25 5.62
CA ILE A 118 16.13 -13.14 5.11
C ILE A 118 14.75 -12.47 5.17
N LEU A 119 14.44 -11.76 6.26
CA LEU A 119 13.16 -11.07 6.41
C LEU A 119 13.01 -9.89 5.44
N LYS A 120 14.09 -9.16 5.13
CA LYS A 120 14.07 -8.12 4.10
C LYS A 120 13.76 -8.70 2.72
N ILE A 121 14.42 -9.80 2.33
CA ILE A 121 14.15 -10.48 1.05
C ILE A 121 12.69 -10.93 0.99
N LYS A 122 12.16 -11.56 2.04
CA LYS A 122 10.75 -11.96 2.10
C LYS A 122 9.79 -10.77 2.00
N LYS A 123 10.11 -9.65 2.65
CA LYS A 123 9.31 -8.41 2.56
C LYS A 123 9.25 -7.90 1.12
N GLU A 124 10.38 -7.89 0.41
CA GLU A 124 10.43 -7.48 -0.99
C GLU A 124 9.65 -8.42 -1.91
N GLU A 125 9.76 -9.74 -1.71
CA GLU A 125 8.97 -10.73 -2.46
C GLU A 125 7.47 -10.55 -2.25
N VAL A 126 7.03 -10.35 -1.00
CA VAL A 126 5.63 -10.08 -0.68
C VAL A 126 5.17 -8.78 -1.32
N GLN A 127 5.99 -7.73 -1.27
CA GLN A 127 5.65 -6.44 -1.90
C GLN A 127 5.50 -6.57 -3.42
N LYS A 128 6.37 -7.35 -4.08
CA LYS A 128 6.23 -7.66 -5.52
C LYS A 128 4.93 -8.38 -5.83
N LYS A 129 4.54 -9.37 -5.02
CA LYS A 129 3.25 -10.09 -5.17
C LYS A 129 2.06 -9.16 -4.97
N ILE A 130 2.08 -8.28 -3.97
CA ILE A 130 1.04 -7.28 -3.73
C ILE A 130 0.86 -6.37 -4.94
N ASN A 131 1.96 -5.84 -5.48
CA ASN A 131 1.92 -4.95 -6.64
C ASN A 131 1.36 -5.67 -7.87
N SER A 132 1.81 -6.90 -8.14
CA SER A 132 1.32 -7.72 -9.25
C SER A 132 -0.19 -8.01 -9.14
N HIS A 133 -0.68 -8.39 -7.95
CA HIS A 133 -2.11 -8.61 -7.74
C HIS A 133 -2.93 -7.32 -7.85
N ARG A 134 -2.38 -6.18 -7.44
CA ARG A 134 -3.05 -4.87 -7.58
C ARG A 134 -3.20 -4.47 -9.05
N GLU A 135 -2.18 -4.72 -9.88
CA GLU A 135 -2.26 -4.51 -11.32
C GLU A 135 -3.27 -5.44 -11.98
N GLU A 136 -3.27 -6.73 -11.63
CA GLU A 136 -4.24 -7.70 -12.15
C GLU A 136 -5.68 -7.33 -11.76
N LEU A 137 -5.89 -6.90 -10.51
CA LEU A 137 -7.19 -6.43 -10.03
C LEU A 137 -7.66 -5.19 -10.81
N THR A 138 -6.75 -4.26 -11.08
CA THR A 138 -7.06 -3.03 -11.84
C THR A 138 -7.49 -3.37 -13.26
N ARG A 139 -6.74 -4.25 -13.95
CA ARG A 139 -7.10 -4.73 -15.30
C ARG A 139 -8.48 -5.42 -15.32
N LYS A 140 -8.75 -6.31 -14.35
CA LYS A 140 -10.06 -6.98 -14.25
C LYS A 140 -11.21 -6.02 -13.99
N ARG A 141 -10.98 -4.95 -13.21
CA ARG A 141 -11.99 -3.90 -12.98
C ARG A 141 -12.27 -3.12 -14.27
N GLU A 142 -11.25 -2.73 -15.01
CA GLU A 142 -11.40 -2.03 -16.29
C GLU A 142 -12.15 -2.89 -17.33
N GLU A 143 -11.83 -4.19 -17.41
CA GLU A 143 -12.56 -5.14 -18.26
C GLU A 143 -14.02 -5.27 -17.84
N PHE A 144 -14.29 -5.35 -16.53
CA PHE A 144 -15.64 -5.44 -16.00
C PHE A 144 -16.45 -4.16 -16.28
N ASP A 145 -15.85 -2.99 -16.11
CA ASP A 145 -16.51 -1.70 -16.38
C ASP A 145 -16.83 -1.55 -17.87
N LYS A 146 -15.94 -2.01 -18.77
CA LYS A 146 -16.23 -2.08 -20.21
C LYS A 146 -17.40 -3.02 -20.49
N PHE A 147 -17.41 -4.19 -19.87
CA PHE A 147 -18.52 -5.14 -20.01
C PHE A 147 -19.85 -4.55 -19.51
N LEU A 148 -19.86 -3.85 -18.38
CA LEU A 148 -21.07 -3.21 -17.85
C LEU A 148 -21.60 -2.13 -18.80
N LYS A 149 -20.72 -1.34 -19.41
CA LYS A 149 -21.12 -0.35 -20.44
C LYS A 149 -21.73 -1.02 -21.66
N MET A 150 -21.07 -2.04 -22.21
CA MET A 150 -21.60 -2.81 -23.35
C MET A 150 -22.95 -3.47 -23.01
N LYS A 151 -23.11 -3.99 -21.79
CA LYS A 151 -24.37 -4.56 -21.33
C LYS A 151 -25.49 -3.52 -21.29
N ALA A 152 -25.21 -2.33 -20.75
CA ALA A 152 -26.19 -1.25 -20.69
C ALA A 152 -26.61 -0.78 -22.10
N GLU A 153 -25.66 -0.68 -23.02
CA GLU A 153 -25.94 -0.37 -24.44
C GLU A 153 -26.81 -1.45 -25.09
N GLN A 154 -26.49 -2.73 -24.89
CA GLN A 154 -27.27 -3.85 -25.41
C GLN A 154 -28.71 -3.85 -24.85
N GLU A 155 -28.88 -3.64 -23.54
CA GLU A 155 -30.22 -3.53 -22.91
C GLU A 155 -31.03 -2.35 -23.48
N ALA A 156 -30.36 -1.23 -23.79
CA ALA A 156 -31.00 -0.08 -24.43
C ALA A 156 -31.44 -0.39 -25.87
N TYR A 157 -30.60 -1.09 -26.65
CA TYR A 157 -30.95 -1.53 -28.00
C TYR A 157 -32.09 -2.54 -28.00
N GLU A 158 -32.12 -3.49 -27.07
CA GLU A 158 -33.21 -4.46 -26.93
C GLU A 158 -34.54 -3.78 -26.57
N LYS A 159 -34.53 -2.82 -25.64
CA LYS A 159 -35.72 -2.01 -25.34
C LYS A 159 -36.23 -1.26 -26.57
N ARG A 160 -35.32 -0.67 -27.36
CA ARG A 160 -35.68 0.03 -28.60
C ARG A 160 -36.25 -0.93 -29.64
N LYS A 161 -35.64 -2.11 -29.84
CA LYS A 161 -36.16 -3.16 -30.74
C LYS A 161 -37.56 -3.59 -30.34
N LYS A 162 -37.79 -3.82 -29.04
CA LYS A 162 -39.11 -4.19 -28.52
C LYS A 162 -40.16 -3.11 -28.78
N ALA A 163 -39.83 -1.84 -28.54
CA ALA A 163 -40.74 -0.73 -28.82
C ALA A 163 -41.11 -0.62 -30.31
N ILE A 164 -40.16 -0.87 -31.22
CA ILE A 164 -40.43 -0.89 -32.66
C ILE A 164 -41.32 -2.10 -33.03
N LEU A 165 -41.05 -3.28 -32.47
CA LEU A 165 -41.90 -4.46 -32.68
C LEU A 165 -43.34 -4.21 -32.23
N ASP A 166 -43.54 -3.63 -31.05
CA ASP A 166 -44.88 -3.29 -30.54
C ASP A 166 -45.59 -2.31 -31.49
N LYS A 167 -44.86 -1.35 -32.08
CA LYS A 167 -45.40 -0.41 -33.07
C LYS A 167 -45.78 -1.08 -34.39
N ILE A 168 -44.96 -2.03 -34.87
CA ILE A 168 -45.27 -2.83 -36.07
C ILE A 168 -46.54 -3.64 -35.85
N ILE A 169 -46.70 -4.28 -34.69
CA ILE A 169 -47.91 -5.05 -34.36
C ILE A 169 -49.15 -4.16 -34.43
N GLN A 170 -49.11 -2.96 -33.84
CA GLN A 170 -50.23 -2.01 -33.92
C GLN A 170 -50.56 -1.57 -35.36
N LEU A 171 -49.54 -1.38 -36.19
CA LEU A 171 -49.73 -1.07 -37.61
C LEU A 171 -50.34 -2.25 -38.38
N GLU A 172 -49.90 -3.49 -38.10
CA GLU A 172 -50.44 -4.70 -38.69
C GLU A 172 -51.92 -4.93 -38.29
N GLU A 173 -52.28 -4.68 -37.04
CA GLU A 173 -53.68 -4.69 -36.58
C GLU A 173 -54.53 -3.65 -37.32
N ARG A 174 -53.99 -2.44 -37.50
CA ARG A 174 -54.66 -1.37 -38.26
C ARG A 174 -54.82 -1.73 -39.74
N LYS A 175 -53.81 -2.36 -40.34
CA LYS A 175 -53.87 -2.89 -41.71
C LYS A 175 -54.97 -3.95 -41.82
N ALA A 176 -55.01 -4.90 -40.89
CA ALA A 176 -56.02 -5.95 -40.86
C ALA A 176 -57.45 -5.38 -40.78
N ALA A 177 -57.65 -4.30 -40.01
CA ALA A 177 -58.92 -3.58 -39.96
C ALA A 177 -59.31 -2.98 -41.32
N PHE A 178 -58.39 -2.33 -42.03
CA PHE A 178 -58.66 -1.79 -43.37
C PHE A 178 -58.92 -2.90 -44.40
N VAL A 179 -58.20 -4.01 -44.34
CA VAL A 179 -58.44 -5.19 -45.21
C VAL A 179 -59.81 -5.80 -44.94
N ALA A 180 -60.21 -5.92 -43.67
CA ALA A 180 -61.54 -6.40 -43.30
C ALA A 180 -62.65 -5.46 -43.81
N GLU A 181 -62.42 -4.14 -43.75
CA GLU A 181 -63.33 -3.16 -44.33
C GLU A 181 -63.39 -3.27 -45.87
N GLN A 182 -62.25 -3.45 -46.54
CA GLN A 182 -62.18 -3.63 -48.00
C GLN A 182 -62.93 -4.89 -48.44
N ASN A 183 -62.83 -5.98 -47.67
CA ASN A 183 -63.58 -7.21 -47.91
C ASN A 183 -65.10 -6.99 -47.81
N ASN A 184 -65.58 -6.00 -47.06
CA ASN A 184 -67.01 -5.65 -47.03
C ASN A 184 -67.46 -4.90 -48.29
N CYS A 185 -66.54 -4.28 -49.02
CA CYS A 185 -66.76 -3.61 -50.29
C CYS A 185 -66.63 -4.55 -51.51
N ASP A 186 -66.43 -5.85 -51.30
CA ASP A 186 -66.25 -6.81 -52.39
C ASP A 186 -67.57 -7.18 -53.10
N ALA A 187 -67.66 -6.79 -54.37
CA ALA A 187 -68.80 -7.07 -55.24
C ALA A 187 -68.86 -8.53 -55.74
N SER A 188 -67.78 -9.31 -55.62
CA SER A 188 -67.75 -10.73 -56.02
C SER A 188 -68.71 -11.60 -55.20
N LYS A 189 -69.12 -11.11 -54.01
CA LYS A 189 -70.16 -11.73 -53.18
C LYS A 189 -71.51 -11.78 -53.89
N PHE A 190 -71.81 -10.81 -54.75
CA PHE A 190 -73.00 -10.85 -55.60
C PHE A 190 -72.88 -11.97 -56.66
N ASP A 191 -71.70 -12.10 -57.30
CA ASP A 191 -71.45 -13.13 -58.32
C ASP A 191 -71.55 -14.54 -57.76
N SER A 192 -71.06 -14.75 -56.54
CA SER A 192 -71.16 -16.03 -55.84
C SER A 192 -72.61 -16.44 -55.59
N VAL A 193 -73.47 -15.48 -55.23
CA VAL A 193 -74.90 -15.70 -55.02
C VAL A 193 -75.64 -15.91 -56.35
N VAL A 194 -75.30 -15.15 -57.39
CA VAL A 194 -75.83 -15.35 -58.75
C VAL A 194 -75.48 -16.73 -59.28
N TYR A 195 -74.24 -17.17 -59.10
CA TYR A 195 -73.79 -18.51 -59.47
C TYR A 195 -74.50 -19.61 -58.67
N ALA A 196 -74.71 -19.40 -57.37
CA ALA A 196 -75.46 -20.35 -56.54
C ALA A 196 -76.93 -20.45 -56.97
N LEU A 197 -77.58 -19.33 -57.29
CA LEU A 197 -78.95 -19.30 -57.80
C LEU A 197 -79.09 -19.93 -59.18
N SER A 198 -78.12 -19.71 -60.08
CA SER A 198 -78.20 -20.20 -61.46
C SER A 198 -78.19 -21.73 -61.56
N LYS A 199 -77.62 -22.43 -60.57
CA LYS A 199 -77.69 -23.89 -60.44
C LYS A 199 -79.11 -24.46 -60.32
N PHE A 200 -80.08 -23.63 -59.93
CA PHE A 200 -81.49 -24.02 -59.76
C PHE A 200 -82.37 -23.71 -60.98
N LYS A 201 -81.82 -23.09 -62.03
CA LYS A 201 -82.56 -22.64 -63.23
C LYS A 201 -83.17 -23.78 -64.07
N GLY A 202 -82.79 -25.04 -63.81
CA GLY A 202 -83.31 -26.24 -64.48
C GLY A 202 -84.05 -27.21 -63.56
N ALA A 203 -84.41 -26.81 -62.34
CA ALA A 203 -85.19 -27.65 -61.43
C ALA A 203 -86.61 -27.87 -61.96
N LYS A 204 -87.15 -29.09 -61.85
CA LYS A 204 -88.53 -29.45 -62.26
C LYS A 204 -89.53 -28.49 -61.62
N GLU A 205 -90.55 -28.08 -62.39
CA GLU A 205 -91.57 -27.13 -61.96
C GLU A 205 -92.18 -27.53 -60.60
N GLY A 206 -92.03 -26.66 -59.60
CA GLY A 206 -92.47 -26.91 -58.22
C GLY A 206 -91.89 -25.89 -57.23
N ASN A 207 -92.25 -26.05 -55.95
CA ASN A 207 -91.67 -25.26 -54.86
C ASN A 207 -90.18 -25.60 -54.69
N ILE A 208 -89.33 -24.59 -54.77
CA ILE A 208 -87.88 -24.74 -54.65
C ILE A 208 -87.47 -24.45 -53.21
N SER A 209 -86.68 -25.34 -52.62
CA SER A 209 -86.01 -25.10 -51.34
C SER A 209 -84.57 -24.71 -51.58
N PHE A 210 -84.12 -23.62 -50.97
CA PHE A 210 -82.75 -23.14 -51.05
C PHE A 210 -81.96 -23.49 -49.78
N PRO A 211 -80.64 -23.72 -49.88
CA PRO A 211 -79.77 -23.80 -48.71
C PRO A 211 -79.85 -22.53 -47.86
N LEU A 212 -79.77 -22.68 -46.54
CA LEU A 212 -79.90 -21.57 -45.59
C LEU A 212 -78.91 -20.42 -45.90
N ASP A 213 -77.67 -20.74 -46.27
CA ASP A 213 -76.64 -19.75 -46.60
C ASP A 213 -77.03 -18.87 -47.80
N LEU A 214 -77.72 -19.45 -48.79
CA LEU A 214 -78.20 -18.73 -49.95
C LEU A 214 -79.37 -17.81 -49.58
N VAL A 215 -80.29 -18.31 -48.75
CA VAL A 215 -81.42 -17.53 -48.20
C VAL A 215 -80.91 -16.32 -47.39
N LEU A 216 -79.93 -16.54 -46.51
CA LEU A 216 -79.30 -15.49 -45.72
C LEU A 216 -78.62 -14.44 -46.61
N SER A 217 -77.93 -14.88 -47.66
CA SER A 217 -77.24 -13.98 -48.59
C SER A 217 -78.21 -13.14 -49.42
N LEU A 218 -79.31 -13.72 -49.91
CA LEU A 218 -80.38 -13.00 -50.60
C LEU A 218 -81.05 -11.97 -49.69
N THR A 219 -81.32 -12.35 -48.45
CA THR A 219 -81.89 -11.47 -47.42
C THR A 219 -80.94 -10.31 -47.12
N LYS A 220 -79.64 -10.59 -46.97
CA LYS A 220 -78.59 -9.59 -46.75
C LYS A 220 -78.53 -8.57 -47.90
N PHE A 221 -78.69 -9.01 -49.13
CA PHE A 221 -78.79 -8.13 -50.31
C PHE A 221 -80.18 -7.53 -50.53
N LYS A 222 -81.13 -7.78 -49.62
CA LYS A 222 -82.53 -7.33 -49.68
C LYS A 222 -83.26 -7.80 -50.96
N VAL A 223 -82.87 -8.93 -51.52
CA VAL A 223 -83.50 -9.51 -52.72
C VAL A 223 -84.57 -10.50 -52.26
N LYS A 224 -85.74 -10.49 -52.92
CA LYS A 224 -86.83 -11.41 -52.58
C LYS A 224 -86.38 -12.85 -52.86
N ILE A 225 -86.63 -13.75 -51.91
CA ILE A 225 -86.33 -15.17 -52.06
C ILE A 225 -87.33 -15.74 -53.09
N PRO A 226 -86.88 -16.29 -54.22
CA PRO A 226 -87.79 -16.87 -55.19
C PRO A 226 -88.49 -18.09 -54.60
N SER A 227 -89.80 -18.24 -54.81
CA SER A 227 -90.55 -19.43 -54.38
C SER A 227 -90.77 -20.44 -55.52
N GLN A 228 -90.54 -20.01 -56.77
CA GLN A 228 -90.79 -20.78 -57.99
C GLN A 228 -89.66 -20.58 -59.00
N THR A 229 -89.43 -21.57 -59.87
CA THR A 229 -88.36 -21.56 -60.89
C THR A 229 -88.40 -20.32 -61.79
N ALA A 230 -89.60 -19.87 -62.17
CA ALA A 230 -89.79 -18.69 -63.00
C ALA A 230 -89.27 -17.38 -62.36
N GLN A 231 -89.22 -17.31 -61.03
CA GLN A 231 -88.79 -16.12 -60.29
C GLN A 231 -87.26 -16.04 -60.11
N ILE A 232 -86.53 -17.12 -60.39
CA ILE A 232 -85.06 -17.17 -60.26
C ILE A 232 -84.41 -16.13 -61.18
N GLN A 233 -84.89 -16.01 -62.43
CA GLN A 233 -84.32 -15.06 -63.39
C GLN A 233 -84.53 -13.60 -62.95
N THR A 234 -85.70 -13.30 -62.37
CA THR A 234 -86.00 -11.99 -61.78
C THR A 234 -85.07 -11.69 -60.60
N ALA A 235 -84.87 -12.66 -59.70
CA ALA A 235 -83.96 -12.50 -58.56
C ALA A 235 -82.48 -12.30 -58.98
N ILE A 236 -82.05 -12.97 -60.06
CA ILE A 236 -80.72 -12.75 -60.66
C ILE A 236 -80.60 -11.33 -61.21
N SER A 237 -81.59 -10.86 -61.96
CA SER A 237 -81.59 -9.50 -62.52
C SER A 237 -81.60 -8.42 -61.42
N ASP A 238 -82.37 -8.63 -60.34
CA ASP A 238 -82.37 -7.76 -59.16
C ASP A 238 -81.00 -7.74 -58.46
N LEU A 239 -80.30 -8.89 -58.37
CA LEU A 239 -78.94 -8.97 -57.83
C LEU A 239 -77.92 -8.23 -58.69
N GLU A 240 -78.00 -8.35 -60.02
CA GLU A 240 -77.12 -7.65 -60.96
C GLU A 240 -77.32 -6.13 -60.90
N SER A 241 -78.58 -5.68 -60.82
CA SER A 241 -78.91 -4.26 -60.63
C SER A 241 -78.33 -3.71 -59.33
N LYS A 242 -78.52 -4.43 -58.21
CA LYS A 242 -77.96 -4.04 -56.91
C LYS A 242 -76.43 -4.10 -56.87
N LYS A 243 -75.81 -5.04 -57.59
CA LYS A 243 -74.36 -5.11 -57.77
C LYS A 243 -73.85 -3.84 -58.45
N ALA A 244 -74.52 -3.36 -59.49
CA ALA A 244 -74.14 -2.15 -60.21
C ALA A 244 -74.25 -0.89 -59.33
N GLU A 245 -75.32 -0.76 -58.54
CA GLU A 245 -75.48 0.33 -57.56
C GLU A 245 -74.41 0.27 -56.46
N PHE A 246 -74.15 -0.92 -55.92
CA PHE A 246 -73.14 -1.15 -54.90
C PHE A 246 -71.74 -0.80 -55.42
N LEU A 247 -71.38 -1.22 -56.63
CA LEU A 247 -70.11 -0.87 -57.27
C LEU A 247 -69.95 0.64 -57.42
N LYS A 248 -70.99 1.35 -57.87
CA LYS A 248 -70.95 2.81 -58.04
C LYS A 248 -70.68 3.52 -56.71
N ASN A 249 -71.27 3.03 -55.62
CA ASN A 249 -71.11 3.61 -54.28
C ASN A 249 -69.80 3.21 -53.59
N MET A 250 -69.27 2.03 -53.89
CA MET A 250 -68.08 1.49 -53.21
C MET A 250 -66.76 1.75 -53.97
N THR A 251 -66.77 2.07 -55.26
CA THR A 251 -65.54 2.26 -56.05
C THR A 251 -64.60 3.32 -55.44
N SER A 252 -65.13 4.45 -54.97
CA SER A 252 -64.33 5.49 -54.32
C SER A 252 -63.78 5.02 -52.97
N ARG A 253 -64.59 4.32 -52.17
CA ARG A 253 -64.20 3.80 -50.87
C ARG A 253 -63.13 2.71 -50.99
N THR A 254 -63.24 1.80 -51.95
CA THR A 254 -62.25 0.75 -52.20
C THR A 254 -60.89 1.36 -52.54
N LYS A 255 -60.84 2.37 -53.43
CA LYS A 255 -59.59 3.07 -53.74
C LYS A 255 -58.99 3.81 -52.54
N GLU A 256 -59.84 4.38 -51.69
CA GLU A 256 -59.40 5.04 -50.45
C GLU A 256 -58.79 4.03 -49.46
N LEU A 257 -59.42 2.85 -49.32
CA LEU A 257 -58.92 1.77 -48.47
C LEU A 257 -57.63 1.17 -49.00
N GLU A 258 -57.52 0.95 -50.32
CA GLU A 258 -56.28 0.51 -50.96
C GLU A 258 -55.12 1.47 -50.67
N LYS A 259 -55.36 2.79 -50.81
CA LYS A 259 -54.35 3.79 -50.48
C LYS A 259 -53.94 3.72 -49.01
N LYS A 260 -54.91 3.63 -48.09
CA LYS A 260 -54.61 3.51 -46.64
C LYS A 260 -53.85 2.23 -46.30
N ILE A 261 -54.12 1.13 -46.98
CA ILE A 261 -53.37 -0.12 -46.80
C ILE A 261 -51.93 0.06 -47.28
N CYS A 262 -51.71 0.66 -48.46
CA CYS A 262 -50.37 0.99 -48.94
C CYS A 262 -49.62 1.93 -47.99
N ASP A 263 -50.27 3.00 -47.51
CA ASP A 263 -49.66 3.95 -46.58
C ASP A 263 -49.22 3.25 -45.27
N VAL A 264 -50.00 2.28 -44.78
CA VAL A 264 -49.64 1.49 -43.59
C VAL A 264 -48.50 0.51 -43.90
N ASP A 265 -48.47 -0.08 -45.08
CA ASP A 265 -47.37 -0.95 -45.52
C ASP A 265 -46.05 -0.20 -45.61
N ASP A 266 -46.05 1.02 -46.15
CA ASP A 266 -44.88 1.89 -46.19
C ASP A 266 -44.38 2.24 -44.78
N LEU A 267 -45.31 2.50 -43.84
CA LEU A 267 -44.96 2.74 -42.43
C LEU A 267 -44.36 1.49 -41.76
N ILE A 268 -44.94 0.31 -41.98
CA ILE A 268 -44.39 -0.95 -41.46
C ILE A 268 -42.98 -1.19 -42.01
N GLN A 269 -42.79 -0.95 -43.31
CA GLN A 269 -41.49 -1.12 -43.95
C GLN A 269 -40.45 -0.14 -43.38
N ALA A 270 -40.79 1.13 -43.18
CA ALA A 270 -39.90 2.12 -42.56
C ALA A 270 -39.51 1.73 -41.12
N GLU A 271 -40.44 1.18 -40.33
CA GLU A 271 -40.14 0.69 -38.98
C GLU A 271 -39.23 -0.55 -39.01
N ARG A 272 -39.42 -1.47 -39.98
CA ARG A 272 -38.54 -2.63 -40.18
C ARG A 272 -37.11 -2.21 -40.56
N GLU A 273 -36.97 -1.21 -41.41
CA GLU A 273 -35.67 -0.62 -41.76
C GLU A 273 -35.01 0.05 -40.54
N THR A 274 -35.81 0.79 -39.75
CA THR A 274 -35.34 1.37 -38.49
C THR A 274 -34.84 0.29 -37.53
N MET A 275 -35.54 -0.84 -37.43
CA MET A 275 -35.12 -1.98 -36.60
C MET A 275 -33.83 -2.63 -37.11
N ALA A 276 -33.71 -2.81 -38.43
CA ALA A 276 -32.52 -3.37 -39.07
C ALA A 276 -31.28 -2.47 -38.90
N SER A 277 -31.47 -1.15 -38.79
CA SER A 277 -30.38 -0.20 -38.54
C SER A 277 -29.84 -0.23 -37.11
N ILE A 278 -30.52 -0.90 -36.17
CA ILE A 278 -30.05 -1.01 -34.78
C ILE A 278 -28.84 -1.95 -34.73
N PRO A 279 -27.67 -1.47 -34.29
CA PRO A 279 -26.45 -2.28 -34.26
C PRO A 279 -26.61 -3.49 -33.35
N VAL A 280 -25.94 -4.58 -33.72
CA VAL A 280 -25.81 -5.77 -32.88
C VAL A 280 -24.54 -5.58 -32.06
N VAL A 281 -24.68 -5.50 -30.73
CA VAL A 281 -23.51 -5.50 -29.83
C VAL A 281 -23.18 -6.96 -29.54
N GLU A 282 -22.11 -7.48 -30.14
CA GLU A 282 -21.55 -8.78 -29.77
C GLU A 282 -20.92 -8.67 -28.38
N MET A 283 -21.66 -9.13 -27.37
CA MET A 283 -21.15 -9.22 -26.00
C MET A 283 -20.35 -10.51 -25.84
N THR A 284 -19.04 -10.38 -25.66
CA THR A 284 -18.20 -11.49 -25.18
C THR A 284 -18.12 -11.43 -23.66
N LEU A 285 -18.35 -12.57 -23.01
CA LEU A 285 -18.17 -12.67 -21.56
C LEU A 285 -16.68 -12.45 -21.22
N PRO A 286 -16.37 -11.66 -20.18
CA PRO A 286 -14.99 -11.51 -19.76
C PRO A 286 -14.38 -12.89 -19.43
N PRO A 287 -13.09 -13.11 -19.77
CA PRO A 287 -12.46 -14.43 -19.72
C PRO A 287 -12.46 -15.07 -18.32
N TYR A 288 -12.59 -14.28 -17.25
CA TYR A 288 -12.67 -14.78 -15.88
C TYR A 288 -14.04 -15.36 -15.50
N PHE A 289 -15.12 -15.09 -16.25
CA PHE A 289 -16.42 -15.78 -16.09
C PHE A 289 -16.42 -17.19 -16.71
N ASN A 290 -15.53 -17.45 -17.66
CA ASN A 290 -15.43 -18.75 -18.34
C ASN A 290 -14.59 -19.79 -17.58
N LYS A 291 -14.09 -19.47 -16.37
CA LYS A 291 -13.48 -20.47 -15.50
C LYS A 291 -14.59 -21.34 -14.89
N THR A 292 -14.98 -22.37 -15.63
CA THR A 292 -15.62 -23.54 -15.06
C THR A 292 -14.81 -24.01 -13.86
N ARG A 293 -15.47 -24.10 -12.70
CA ARG A 293 -14.93 -24.81 -11.54
C ARG A 293 -14.56 -26.21 -12.02
N LYS A 294 -13.26 -26.49 -12.11
CA LYS A 294 -12.74 -27.86 -12.08
C LYS A 294 -12.57 -28.27 -10.63
#